data_AF-A0A6G1BGM9-F1
#
_entry.id   AF-A0A6G1BGM9-F1
#
_cell.length_a   1.000
_cell.length_b   1.000
_cell.length_c   1.000
_cell.angle_alpha   90.00
_cell.angle_beta   90.00
_cell.angle_gamma   90.00
#
_symmetry.space_group_name_H-M   'P 1'
#
loop_
_entity.id
_entity.type
_entity.pdbx_description
1 polymer ?
#
loop_
_entity_poly.entity_id
_entity_poly.type
_entity_poly.pdbx_seq_one_letter_code
_entity_poly.pdbx_strand_id
1 'polypeptide(L)' 'MADGGSHDESGSPPRSGGVREQDRFLPIANISRIMKKAVPANGKIAKDAKETLQECVSEFISFVTSE' A
#
# COMPACT_ATOMS: atom_id res chain seq x y z
N MET A 1 2.91 -15.50 55.05
CA MET A 1 3.48 -14.14 55.01
C MET A 1 3.74 -13.75 53.56
N ALA A 2 3.49 -12.48 53.22
CA ALA A 2 3.69 -11.79 51.93
C ALA A 2 5.14 -11.91 51.38
N ASP A 3 5.44 -11.74 50.09
CA ASP A 3 5.48 -10.47 49.32
C ASP A 3 5.77 -10.78 47.82
N GLY A 4 5.01 -10.27 46.83
CA GLY A 4 5.35 -9.06 46.06
C GLY A 4 6.30 -9.39 44.88
N GLY A 5 5.86 -9.60 43.64
CA GLY A 5 5.45 -8.57 42.68
C GLY A 5 6.65 -7.96 41.94
N SER A 6 6.85 -8.28 40.65
CA SER A 6 7.48 -7.39 39.64
C SER A 6 7.21 -7.91 38.21
N HIS A 7 6.22 -7.29 37.57
CA HIS A 7 6.11 -7.19 36.12
C HIS A 7 7.33 -6.40 35.61
N ASP A 8 8.10 -6.96 34.68
CA ASP A 8 8.78 -6.14 33.67
C ASP A 8 8.37 -6.67 32.30
N GLU A 9 7.22 -6.17 31.87
CA GLU A 9 6.76 -6.21 30.48
C GLU A 9 7.55 -5.13 29.74
N SER A 10 8.70 -5.52 29.20
CA SER A 10 9.32 -4.77 28.11
C SER A 10 9.52 -5.69 26.92
N GLY A 11 8.41 -6.33 26.53
CA GLY A 11 8.21 -6.75 25.15
C GLY A 11 8.14 -5.49 24.31
N SER A 12 9.30 -4.99 23.90
CA SER A 12 9.36 -4.00 22.83
C SER A 12 8.71 -4.66 21.61
N PRO A 13 7.55 -4.18 21.12
CA PRO A 13 7.01 -4.73 19.90
C PRO A 13 8.04 -4.44 18.82
N PRO A 14 8.27 -5.35 17.85
CA PRO A 14 9.11 -5.02 16.72
C PRO A 14 8.46 -3.82 16.01
N ARG A 15 8.95 -2.61 16.26
CA ARG A 15 8.76 -1.41 15.44
C ARG A 15 9.56 -1.55 14.14
N SER A 16 9.55 -2.75 13.57
CA SER A 16 10.02 -3.10 12.24
C SER A 16 8.86 -3.71 11.49
N GLY A 17 7.71 -3.03 11.51
CA GLY A 17 6.69 -3.21 10.49
C GLY A 17 7.21 -2.56 9.22
N GLY A 18 8.13 -3.22 8.52
CA GLY A 18 8.51 -2.81 7.18
C GLY A 18 7.23 -2.69 6.37
N VAL A 19 6.94 -1.49 5.87
CA VAL A 19 5.78 -1.24 5.00
C VAL A 19 5.89 -2.27 3.88
N ARG A 20 4.93 -3.19 3.81
CA ARG A 20 4.97 -4.20 2.76
C ARG A 20 4.89 -3.45 1.45
N GLU A 21 5.62 -3.89 0.44
CA GLU A 21 5.60 -3.19 -0.85
C GLU A 21 4.18 -3.06 -1.42
N GLN A 22 3.32 -4.06 -1.14
CA GLN A 22 1.90 -4.03 -1.46
C GLN A 22 1.11 -2.93 -0.74
N ASP A 23 1.52 -2.51 0.47
CA ASP A 23 0.88 -1.41 1.21
C ASP A 23 1.20 -0.04 0.59
N ARG A 24 2.24 0.05 -0.27
CA ARG A 24 2.61 1.27 -0.99
C ARG A 24 1.79 1.47 -2.27
N PHE A 25 1.08 0.45 -2.73
CA PHE A 25 0.36 0.46 -3.99
C PHE A 25 -1.15 0.40 -3.77
N LEU A 26 -1.90 1.13 -4.60
CA LEU A 26 -3.35 0.92 -4.67
C LEU A 26 -3.64 -0.46 -5.27
N PRO A 27 -4.73 -1.14 -4.86
CA PRO A 27 -5.13 -2.41 -5.46
C PRO A 27 -5.26 -2.30 -6.99
N ILE A 28 -4.67 -3.24 -7.73
CA ILE A 28 -4.67 -3.24 -9.20
C ILE A 28 -6.08 -3.20 -9.81
N ALA A 29 -7.07 -3.73 -9.09
CA ALA A 29 -8.48 -3.67 -9.47
C ALA A 29 -9.01 -2.22 -9.54
N ASN A 30 -8.56 -1.35 -8.64
CA ASN A 30 -8.94 0.06 -8.62
C ASN A 30 -8.33 0.78 -9.83
N ILE A 31 -7.03 0.55 -10.10
CA ILE A 31 -6.34 1.06 -11.30
C ILE A 31 -7.08 0.60 -12.56
N SER A 32 -7.36 -0.70 -12.68
CA SER A 32 -8.06 -1.26 -13.84
C SER A 32 -9.46 -0.67 -14.03
N ARG A 33 -10.20 -0.38 -12.95
CA ARG A 33 -11.55 0.21 -13.02
C ARG A 33 -11.50 1.65 -13.53
N ILE A 34 -10.52 2.44 -13.09
CA ILE A 34 -10.34 3.84 -13.52
C ILE A 34 -9.90 3.87 -14.98
N MET A 35 -8.85 3.13 -15.34
CA MET A 35 -8.36 3.04 -16.72
C MET A 35 -9.46 2.59 -17.69
N LYS A 36 -10.34 1.67 -17.26
CA LYS A 36 -11.47 1.21 -18.08
C LYS A 36 -12.45 2.30 -18.47
N LYS A 37 -12.58 3.36 -17.67
CA LYS A 37 -13.43 4.52 -18.00
C LYS A 37 -12.83 5.40 -19.10
N ALA A 38 -11.52 5.33 -19.32
CA ALA A 38 -10.80 6.12 -20.31
C ALA A 38 -10.65 5.41 -21.67
N VAL A 39 -11.18 4.19 -21.82
CA VAL A 39 -11.13 3.41 -23.06
C VAL A 39 -12.54 3.03 -23.51
N PRO A 40 -12.74 2.67 -24.80
CA PRO A 40 -14.02 2.17 -25.28
C PRO A 40 -14.52 0.94 -24.49
N ALA A 41 -15.82 0.68 -24.52
CA ALA A 41 -16.44 -0.39 -23.72
C ALA A 41 -15.78 -1.78 -23.90
N ASN A 42 -15.40 -2.12 -25.13
CA ASN A 42 -14.71 -3.36 -25.49
C ASN A 42 -13.17 -3.25 -25.46
N GLY A 43 -12.61 -2.08 -25.16
CA GLY A 43 -11.17 -1.83 -25.15
C GLY A 43 -10.46 -2.68 -24.10
N LYS A 44 -9.39 -3.39 -24.48
CA LYS A 44 -8.58 -4.19 -23.55
C LYS A 44 -7.43 -3.34 -23.02
N ILE A 45 -7.02 -3.60 -21.78
CA ILE A 45 -5.88 -2.95 -21.15
C ILE A 45 -4.87 -4.05 -20.84
N ALA A 46 -3.66 -3.90 -21.34
CA ALA A 46 -2.55 -4.82 -21.09
C ALA A 46 -2.23 -4.91 -19.60
N LYS A 47 -1.67 -6.04 -19.16
CA LYS A 47 -1.24 -6.23 -17.77
C LYS A 47 -0.20 -5.17 -17.39
N ASP A 48 0.84 -5.05 -18.21
CA ASP A 48 1.97 -4.15 -17.99
C ASP A 48 1.50 -2.69 -17.87
N ALA A 49 0.52 -2.26 -18.68
CA ALA A 49 -0.03 -0.92 -18.58
C ALA A 49 -0.71 -0.64 -17.22
N LYS A 50 -1.31 -1.65 -16.59
CA LYS A 50 -1.90 -1.50 -15.26
C LYS A 50 -0.83 -1.44 -14.18
N GLU A 51 0.25 -2.21 -14.33
CA GLU A 51 1.40 -2.22 -13.41
C GLU A 51 2.15 -0.89 -13.49
N THR A 52 2.45 -0.39 -14.70
CA THR A 52 3.05 0.93 -14.89
C THR A 52 2.21 2.05 -14.27
N LEU A 53 0.89 2.07 -14.50
CA LEU A 53 0.06 3.10 -13.87
C LEU A 53 -0.11 2.93 -12.37
N GLN A 54 0.01 1.71 -11.84
CA GLN A 54 0.03 1.49 -10.40
C GLN A 54 1.27 2.15 -9.77
N GLU A 55 2.44 1.97 -10.38
CA GLU A 55 3.69 2.63 -9.97
C GLU A 55 3.59 4.16 -10.10
N CYS A 56 3.19 4.66 -11.27
CA CYS A 56 3.09 6.10 -11.53
C CYS A 56 2.08 6.80 -10.62
N VAL A 57 0.94 6.17 -10.28
CA VAL A 57 -0.04 6.77 -9.36
C VAL A 57 0.52 6.84 -7.94
N SER A 58 1.22 5.81 -7.47
CA SER A 58 1.84 5.84 -6.15
C SER A 58 2.95 6.89 -6.07
N GLU A 59 3.74 7.03 -7.13
CA GLU A 59 4.74 8.11 -7.25
C GLU A 59 4.06 9.48 -7.28
N PHE A 60 2.98 9.64 -8.04
CA PHE A 60 2.23 10.89 -8.12
C PHE A 60 1.63 11.30 -6.78
N ILE A 61 1.04 10.36 -6.03
CA ILE A 61 0.54 10.62 -4.67
C ILE A 61 1.72 11.06 -3.79
N SER A 62 2.83 10.32 -3.83
CA SER A 62 4.02 10.64 -3.06
C SER A 62 4.53 12.04 -3.38
N PHE A 63 4.60 12.41 -4.66
CA PHE A 63 4.95 13.76 -5.12
C PHE A 63 4.03 14.82 -4.55
N VAL A 64 2.70 14.68 -4.73
CA VAL A 64 1.70 15.65 -4.23
C VAL A 64 1.71 15.78 -2.71
N THR A 65 2.03 14.71 -1.97
CA THR A 65 2.03 14.73 -0.50
C THR A 65 3.39 15.09 0.12
N SER A 66 4.47 15.13 -0.67
CA SER A 66 5.83 15.42 -0.19
C SER A 66 6.29 16.85 -0.49
N GLU A 67 5.62 17.57 -1.40
CA GLU A 67 5.78 19.02 -1.60
C GLU A 67 4.72 19.82 -0.82
#